data_AF-A0A379JY95-F1
#
_entry.id   AF-A0A379JY95-F1
#
_cell.length_a   1.000
_cell.length_b   1.000
_cell.length_c   1.000
_cell.angle_alpha   90.00
_cell.angle_beta   90.00
_cell.angle_gamma   90.00
#
_symmetry.space_group_name_H-M   'P 1'
#
loop_
_entity.id
_entity.type
_entity.pdbx_description
1 polymer ?
#
loop_
_entity_poly.entity_id
_entity_poly.type
_entity_poly.pdbx_seq_one_letter_code
_entity_poly.pdbx_strand_id
1 'polypeptide(L)'
;MSRLLLILCLLAALPLSVSARVAGPPEVGSQARSARDLPTIRSSGELRVLVNQSRNSSGSVKGQSIGVEYHRLRAFEQYLNRNARDGRSLRLKIIPKAKDQLLGALQRGEGDLVAPGELLNVRTGHDVSASTAIRREVPLVLVSKQGNRHYRSLEQLAGRSLSLPAGSAVGDALRLINQQLAERKLPPIVVEWVDPSLAVEDVLEMVQAGIFERTAVELPIAERWAKVMPKLRVDKHLVLARDGDMKWFMRPDAPMLRASIDRFFSSYQSPADQDAAFQRVYRRLYKVHSPLGRTERQRLEKVRPVLQQHAEQQGFDWLMLAALAFKESTLNPSARGASGATGLMQITPAAARSVGVSNIQNLDGNVQASSKYLAMIRRNFFNSPQLNERERMAFVLAGYNLGPQRVQSLRAEARRRGLNPNQWFFQVERVAMEQMGMGVVSYVNAVNKYYLAYDRERYLLEP
;
A
#
# COMPACT_ATOMS: atom_id res chain seq x y z
N MET A 1 -77.68 18.30 12.80
CA MET A 1 -76.73 17.95 11.72
C MET A 1 -75.88 19.16 11.27
N SER A 2 -75.27 19.93 12.18
CA SER A 2 -74.55 21.18 11.80
C SER A 2 -73.22 21.41 12.55
N ARG A 3 -72.73 20.43 13.33
CA ARG A 3 -71.41 20.54 13.99
C ARG A 3 -70.36 19.51 13.53
N LEU A 4 -70.74 18.50 12.74
CA LEU A 4 -69.78 17.53 12.16
C LEU A 4 -69.18 17.98 10.83
N LEU A 5 -69.83 18.88 10.09
CA LEU A 5 -69.34 19.34 8.77
C LEU A 5 -68.24 20.40 8.84
N LEU A 6 -68.08 21.12 9.96
CA LEU A 6 -67.06 22.15 10.11
C LEU A 6 -65.68 21.61 10.50
N ILE A 7 -65.59 20.39 11.05
CA ILE A 7 -64.31 19.75 11.39
C ILE A 7 -63.68 19.09 10.15
N LEU A 8 -64.48 18.71 9.15
CA LEU A 8 -63.97 18.12 7.90
C LEU A 8 -63.35 19.16 6.95
N CYS A 9 -63.73 20.44 7.05
CA CYS A 9 -63.22 21.50 6.16
C CYS A 9 -61.91 22.15 6.64
N LEU A 10 -61.47 21.91 7.88
CA LEU A 10 -60.21 22.46 8.43
C LEU A 10 -59.00 21.51 8.28
N LEU A 11 -59.21 20.27 7.82
CA LEU A 11 -58.13 19.32 7.53
C LEU A 11 -57.62 19.40 6.07
N ALA A 12 -58.25 20.20 5.21
CA ALA A 12 -57.88 20.36 3.80
C ALA A 12 -56.86 21.48 3.54
N ALA A 13 -56.38 22.18 4.58
CA ALA A 13 -55.44 23.30 4.48
C ALA A 13 -54.09 23.02 5.16
N LEU A 14 -53.64 21.75 5.16
CA LEU A 14 -52.24 21.45 5.46
C LEU A 14 -51.38 21.88 4.26
N PRO A 15 -50.34 22.70 4.44
CA PRO A 15 -49.41 22.98 3.36
C PRO A 15 -48.74 21.67 2.95
N LEU A 16 -48.94 21.26 1.70
CA LEU A 16 -48.10 20.26 1.08
C LEU A 16 -46.67 20.80 1.13
N SER A 17 -45.83 20.20 1.97
CA SER A 17 -44.40 20.41 1.94
C SER A 17 -43.90 19.91 0.58
N VAL A 18 -43.93 20.79 -0.42
CA VAL A 18 -43.19 20.61 -1.66
C VAL A 18 -41.73 20.70 -1.25
N SER A 19 -41.13 19.56 -0.93
CA SER A 19 -39.68 19.43 -0.95
C SER A 19 -39.26 19.64 -2.41
N ALA A 20 -38.96 20.89 -2.74
CA ALA A 20 -38.16 21.20 -3.89
C ALA A 20 -36.85 20.43 -3.73
N ARG A 21 -36.75 19.27 -4.40
CA ARG A 21 -35.46 18.64 -4.64
C ARG A 21 -34.66 19.68 -5.40
N VAL A 22 -33.74 20.33 -4.71
CA VAL A 22 -32.65 21.05 -5.36
C VAL A 22 -32.06 20.05 -6.35
N ALA A 23 -32.24 20.31 -7.64
CA ALA A 23 -31.60 19.53 -8.67
C ALA A 23 -30.11 19.65 -8.40
N GLY A 24 -29.54 18.60 -7.80
CA GLY A 24 -28.10 18.47 -7.71
C GLY A 24 -27.51 18.58 -9.11
N PRO A 25 -26.23 18.98 -9.24
CA PRO A 25 -25.57 18.97 -10.54
C PRO A 25 -25.84 17.60 -11.19
N PRO A 26 -26.14 17.55 -12.49
CA PRO A 26 -26.50 16.30 -13.13
C PRO A 26 -25.41 15.29 -12.79
N GLU A 27 -25.77 14.26 -12.02
CA GLU A 27 -24.97 13.07 -11.98
C GLU A 27 -24.94 12.61 -13.43
N VAL A 28 -23.82 12.88 -14.08
CA VAL A 28 -23.50 12.24 -15.34
C VAL A 28 -23.43 10.78 -14.96
N GLY A 29 -24.57 10.09 -15.05
CA GLY A 29 -24.66 8.65 -15.00
C GLY A 29 -23.64 8.20 -16.02
N SER A 30 -22.53 7.65 -15.53
CA SER A 30 -21.57 7.02 -16.42
C SER A 30 -22.34 5.88 -17.06
N GLN A 31 -22.79 6.06 -18.29
CA GLN A 31 -23.25 4.96 -19.11
C GLN A 31 -22.13 3.91 -18.99
N ALA A 32 -22.45 2.77 -18.39
CA ALA A 32 -21.51 1.70 -18.21
C ALA A 32 -21.00 1.35 -19.61
N ARG A 33 -19.75 1.76 -19.90
CA ARG A 33 -19.14 1.45 -21.20
C ARG A 33 -19.18 -0.06 -21.33
N SER A 34 -19.82 -0.56 -22.39
CA SER A 34 -19.83 -1.99 -22.75
C SER A 34 -18.43 -2.57 -22.56
N ALA A 35 -18.30 -3.77 -21.99
CA ALA A 35 -16.97 -4.31 -21.81
C ALA A 35 -16.29 -4.56 -23.13
N ARG A 36 -14.96 -4.41 -23.10
CA ARG A 36 -14.10 -4.88 -24.17
C ARG A 36 -13.84 -6.36 -23.94
N ASP A 37 -14.31 -7.21 -24.85
CA ASP A 37 -13.87 -8.60 -24.93
C ASP A 37 -12.60 -8.70 -25.81
N LEU A 38 -12.01 -9.90 -25.89
CA LEU A 38 -10.71 -10.15 -26.53
C LEU A 38 -10.59 -9.61 -27.97
N PRO A 39 -11.59 -9.71 -28.87
CA PRO A 39 -11.49 -9.12 -30.21
C PRO A 39 -11.30 -7.59 -30.19
N THR A 40 -12.09 -6.89 -29.38
CA THR A 40 -12.00 -5.43 -29.20
C THR A 40 -10.70 -5.03 -28.51
N ILE A 41 -10.23 -5.84 -27.56
CA ILE A 41 -8.93 -5.60 -26.92
C ILE A 41 -7.81 -5.75 -27.95
N ARG A 42 -7.85 -6.78 -28.80
CA ARG A 42 -6.87 -6.98 -29.87
C ARG A 42 -6.89 -5.88 -30.92
N SER A 43 -8.06 -5.38 -31.32
CA SER A 43 -8.16 -4.26 -32.25
C SER A 43 -7.56 -2.97 -31.68
N SER A 44 -7.68 -2.76 -30.36
CA SER A 44 -7.05 -1.63 -29.68
C SER A 44 -5.54 -1.78 -29.45
N GLY A 45 -4.99 -3.00 -29.56
CA GLY A 45 -3.58 -3.30 -29.29
C GLY A 45 -3.18 -3.27 -27.80
N GLU A 46 -4.11 -3.00 -26.87
CA GLU A 46 -3.83 -2.82 -25.45
C GLU A 46 -4.84 -3.54 -24.54
N LEU A 47 -4.34 -4.45 -23.69
CA LEU A 47 -5.09 -5.04 -22.58
C LEU A 47 -4.79 -4.27 -21.28
N ARG A 48 -5.80 -3.66 -20.68
CA ARG A 48 -5.67 -2.89 -19.43
C ARG A 48 -5.87 -3.82 -18.24
N VAL A 49 -4.81 -4.02 -17.46
CA VAL A 49 -4.81 -4.95 -16.34
C VAL A 49 -4.72 -4.18 -15.02
N LEU A 50 -5.77 -4.31 -14.21
CA LEU A 50 -5.83 -3.83 -12.84
C LEU A 50 -5.06 -4.81 -11.95
N VAL A 51 -4.05 -4.32 -11.26
CA VAL A 51 -3.20 -5.11 -10.35
C VAL A 51 -3.22 -4.51 -8.96
N ASN A 52 -2.99 -5.34 -7.93
CA ASN A 52 -2.89 -4.80 -6.59
C ASN A 52 -1.67 -3.87 -6.45
N GLN A 53 -1.85 -2.78 -5.71
CA GLN A 53 -0.82 -1.90 -5.17
C GLN A 53 0.01 -2.63 -4.12
N SER A 54 0.85 -3.54 -4.61
CA SER A 54 1.78 -4.31 -3.79
C SER A 54 2.97 -4.75 -4.66
N ARG A 55 4.16 -4.62 -4.11
CA ARG A 55 5.41 -5.12 -4.68
C ARG A 55 5.42 -6.65 -4.74
N ASN A 56 4.70 -7.33 -3.85
CA ASN A 56 4.48 -8.78 -3.91
C ASN A 56 3.68 -9.19 -5.16
N SER A 57 2.67 -8.39 -5.53
CA SER A 57 1.83 -8.65 -6.71
C SER A 57 2.52 -8.20 -8.00
N SER A 58 2.86 -6.91 -8.12
CA SER A 58 3.20 -6.27 -9.40
C SER A 58 4.48 -5.43 -9.38
N GLY A 59 5.44 -5.75 -8.51
CA GLY A 59 6.73 -5.05 -8.44
C GLY A 59 7.71 -5.41 -9.58
N SER A 60 8.48 -4.41 -10.04
CA SER A 60 9.65 -4.59 -10.91
C SER A 60 10.79 -3.66 -10.52
N VAL A 61 12.03 -4.17 -10.56
CA VAL A 61 13.26 -3.46 -10.18
C VAL A 61 14.24 -3.52 -11.33
N LYS A 62 14.63 -2.38 -11.91
CA LYS A 62 15.56 -2.30 -13.05
C LYS A 62 15.20 -3.28 -14.18
N GLY A 63 13.91 -3.33 -14.53
CA GLY A 63 13.36 -4.22 -15.57
C GLY A 63 13.19 -5.69 -15.17
N GLN A 64 13.67 -6.11 -14.00
CA GLN A 64 13.44 -7.47 -13.51
C GLN A 64 12.10 -7.52 -12.76
N SER A 65 11.24 -8.48 -13.11
CA SER A 65 10.02 -8.73 -12.34
C SER A 65 10.38 -9.31 -10.97
N ILE A 66 9.73 -8.81 -9.92
CA ILE A 66 9.86 -9.35 -8.55
C ILE A 66 8.50 -9.77 -7.98
N GLY A 67 7.42 -9.21 -8.53
CA GLY A 67 6.04 -9.52 -8.17
C GLY A 67 5.51 -10.75 -8.91
N VAL A 68 4.73 -11.56 -8.21
CA VAL A 68 4.21 -12.84 -8.72
C VAL A 68 3.29 -12.65 -9.93
N GLU A 69 2.41 -11.65 -9.91
CA GLU A 69 1.51 -11.37 -11.03
C GLU A 69 2.26 -10.81 -12.22
N TYR A 70 3.31 -10.02 -12.00
CA TYR A 70 4.06 -9.46 -13.11
C TYR A 70 4.71 -10.56 -13.96
N HIS A 71 5.27 -11.60 -13.33
CA HIS A 71 5.76 -12.78 -14.05
C HIS A 71 4.67 -13.48 -14.84
N ARG A 72 3.50 -13.71 -14.23
CA ARG A 72 2.38 -14.40 -14.88
C ARG A 72 1.78 -13.58 -16.02
N LEU A 73 1.64 -12.27 -15.84
CA LEU A 73 1.13 -11.33 -16.83
C LEU A 73 2.08 -11.23 -18.03
N ARG A 74 3.40 -11.22 -17.83
CA ARG A 74 4.36 -11.27 -18.94
C ARG A 74 4.26 -12.57 -19.73
N ALA A 75 4.10 -13.72 -19.05
CA ALA A 75 3.86 -14.99 -19.72
C ALA A 75 2.52 -15.00 -20.48
N PHE A 76 1.48 -14.35 -19.94
CA PHE A 76 0.20 -14.21 -20.60
C PHE A 76 0.25 -13.27 -21.83
N GLU A 77 0.99 -12.16 -21.74
CA GLU A 77 1.27 -11.28 -22.88
C GLU A 77 1.94 -12.05 -24.02
N GLN A 78 2.96 -12.85 -23.71
CA GLN A 78 3.61 -13.73 -24.68
C GLN A 78 2.62 -14.75 -25.26
N TYR A 79 1.82 -15.40 -24.42
CA TYR A 79 0.78 -16.36 -24.84
C TYR A 79 -0.20 -15.74 -25.83
N LEU A 80 -0.72 -14.53 -25.54
CA LEU A 80 -1.66 -13.82 -26.41
C LEU A 80 -1.06 -13.45 -27.78
N ASN A 81 0.26 -13.32 -27.85
CA ASN A 81 0.99 -12.88 -29.03
C ASN A 81 1.63 -14.02 -29.85
N ARG A 82 1.58 -15.29 -29.40
CA ARG A 82 2.22 -16.43 -30.09
C ARG A 82 1.84 -16.57 -31.57
N ASN A 83 0.60 -16.24 -31.91
CA ASN A 83 0.04 -16.36 -33.28
C ASN A 83 -0.28 -15.00 -33.91
N ALA A 84 0.27 -13.90 -33.41
CA ALA A 84 0.03 -12.57 -33.98
C ALA A 84 0.79 -12.44 -35.31
N ARG A 85 0.17 -12.88 -36.43
CA ARG A 85 0.81 -12.93 -37.76
C ARG A 85 0.88 -11.59 -38.49
N ASP A 86 0.12 -10.57 -38.08
CA ASP A 86 -0.06 -9.34 -38.88
C ASP A 86 0.08 -8.04 -38.05
N GLY A 87 1.11 -7.91 -37.22
CA GLY A 87 1.38 -6.66 -36.47
C GLY A 87 0.36 -6.30 -35.37
N ARG A 88 -0.67 -7.12 -35.15
CA ARG A 88 -1.66 -6.99 -34.07
C ARG A 88 -1.14 -7.51 -32.72
N SER A 89 0.11 -7.18 -32.39
CA SER A 89 0.69 -7.49 -31.09
C SER A 89 -0.03 -6.71 -30.00
N LEU A 90 -0.41 -7.39 -28.93
CA LEU A 90 -1.10 -6.82 -27.79
C LEU A 90 -0.08 -6.50 -26.70
N ARG A 91 -0.17 -5.30 -26.12
CA ARG A 91 0.63 -4.88 -24.97
C ARG A 91 -0.20 -4.79 -23.71
N LEU A 92 0.39 -5.14 -22.57
CA LEU A 92 -0.27 -4.95 -21.28
C LEU A 92 -0.06 -3.54 -20.75
N LYS A 93 -1.15 -2.87 -20.41
CA LYS A 93 -1.13 -1.64 -19.61
C LYS A 93 -1.48 -1.97 -18.17
N ILE A 94 -0.47 -1.90 -17.30
CA ILE A 94 -0.60 -2.20 -15.87
C ILE A 94 -1.13 -0.98 -15.11
N ILE A 95 -2.25 -1.14 -14.42
CA ILE A 95 -2.96 -0.09 -13.69
C ILE A 95 -3.06 -0.51 -12.21
N PRO A 96 -2.15 -0.02 -11.34
CA PRO A 96 -2.17 -0.39 -9.93
C PRO A 96 -3.30 0.32 -9.18
N LYS A 97 -4.12 -0.44 -8.46
CA LYS A 97 -5.19 0.04 -7.57
C LYS A 97 -5.07 -0.61 -6.19
N ALA A 98 -5.58 0.07 -5.17
CA ALA A 98 -5.71 -0.54 -3.85
C ALA A 98 -6.58 -1.82 -3.96
N LYS A 99 -6.27 -2.82 -3.14
CA LYS A 99 -6.88 -4.16 -3.24
C LYS A 99 -8.41 -4.11 -3.21
N ASP A 100 -8.97 -3.33 -2.29
CA ASP A 100 -10.40 -3.11 -2.11
C ASP A 100 -11.07 -2.30 -3.23
N GLN A 101 -10.29 -1.63 -4.08
CA GLN A 101 -10.79 -0.87 -5.23
C GLN A 101 -10.79 -1.66 -6.54
N LEU A 102 -10.13 -2.82 -6.61
CA LEU A 102 -9.91 -3.55 -7.85
C LEU A 102 -11.21 -3.93 -8.57
N LEU A 103 -12.17 -4.55 -7.86
CA LEU A 103 -13.44 -4.98 -8.46
C LEU A 103 -14.30 -3.78 -8.87
N GLY A 104 -14.36 -2.74 -8.03
CA GLY A 104 -15.08 -1.51 -8.37
C GLY A 104 -14.49 -0.81 -9.60
N ALA A 105 -13.15 -0.79 -9.73
CA ALA A 105 -12.47 -0.22 -10.90
C ALA A 105 -12.75 -1.04 -12.18
N LEU A 106 -12.85 -2.37 -12.06
CA LEU A 106 -13.24 -3.23 -13.18
C LEU A 106 -14.65 -2.93 -13.67
N GLN A 107 -15.62 -2.80 -12.75
CA GLN A 107 -17.01 -2.47 -13.07
C GLN A 107 -17.14 -1.08 -13.70
N ARG A 108 -16.35 -0.09 -13.25
CA ARG A 108 -16.31 1.27 -13.85
C ARG A 108 -15.61 1.34 -15.20
N GLY A 109 -15.10 0.23 -15.74
CA GLY A 109 -14.43 0.21 -17.05
C GLY A 109 -12.99 0.74 -17.06
N GLU A 110 -12.37 0.91 -15.88
CA GLU A 110 -11.00 1.42 -15.75
C GLU A 110 -9.95 0.42 -16.27
N GLY A 111 -10.28 -0.88 -16.23
CA GLY A 111 -9.51 -1.95 -16.86
C GLY A 111 -10.41 -3.04 -17.46
N ASP A 112 -9.80 -4.04 -18.09
CA ASP A 112 -10.50 -5.18 -18.69
C ASP A 112 -10.30 -6.48 -17.90
N LEU A 113 -9.23 -6.54 -17.11
CA LEU A 113 -8.82 -7.69 -16.32
C LEU A 113 -8.34 -7.23 -14.94
N VAL A 114 -8.71 -7.95 -13.88
CA VAL A 114 -8.14 -7.84 -12.53
C VAL A 114 -7.27 -9.06 -12.27
N ALA A 115 -5.99 -8.81 -11.99
CA ALA A 115 -4.99 -9.81 -11.62
C ALA A 115 -4.42 -9.44 -10.23
N PRO A 116 -5.05 -9.90 -9.14
CA PRO A 116 -4.72 -9.42 -7.80
C PRO A 116 -3.44 -10.05 -7.25
N GLY A 117 -3.20 -11.34 -7.56
CA GLY A 117 -2.06 -12.10 -7.04
C GLY A 117 -2.19 -12.58 -5.61
N GLU A 118 -3.40 -12.55 -5.10
CA GLU A 118 -3.79 -12.91 -3.74
C GLU A 118 -5.32 -13.13 -3.71
N LEU A 119 -5.86 -13.51 -2.56
CA LEU A 119 -7.31 -13.69 -2.43
C LEU A 119 -8.00 -12.34 -2.50
N LEU A 120 -9.16 -12.30 -3.16
CA LEU A 120 -9.98 -11.11 -3.30
C LEU A 120 -11.39 -11.41 -2.81
N ASN A 121 -11.90 -10.59 -1.90
CA ASN A 121 -13.25 -10.77 -1.36
C ASN A 121 -14.27 -10.24 -2.36
N VAL A 122 -14.86 -11.15 -3.15
CA VAL A 122 -15.95 -10.81 -4.06
C VAL A 122 -17.24 -10.71 -3.24
N ARG A 123 -17.60 -9.47 -2.86
CA ARG A 123 -18.85 -9.19 -2.16
C ARG A 123 -20.06 -9.27 -3.08
N THR A 124 -21.22 -9.55 -2.50
CA THR A 124 -22.53 -9.41 -3.14
C THR A 124 -22.66 -7.99 -3.74
N GLY A 125 -23.00 -7.91 -5.03
CA GLY A 125 -23.08 -6.65 -5.78
C GLY A 125 -21.92 -6.38 -6.75
N HIS A 126 -20.83 -7.16 -6.69
CA HIS A 126 -19.85 -7.18 -7.76
C HIS A 126 -20.28 -8.12 -8.89
N ASP A 127 -20.81 -7.55 -9.97
CA ASP A 127 -21.10 -8.29 -11.19
C ASP A 127 -19.81 -8.52 -11.99
N VAL A 128 -19.14 -9.63 -11.68
CA VAL A 128 -17.84 -10.02 -12.26
C VAL A 128 -17.84 -11.51 -12.59
N SER A 129 -17.14 -11.86 -13.66
CA SER A 129 -16.78 -13.23 -13.98
C SER A 129 -15.37 -13.54 -13.48
N ALA A 130 -15.13 -14.80 -13.12
CA ALA A 130 -13.82 -15.28 -12.68
C ALA A 130 -13.25 -16.34 -13.65
N SER A 131 -11.92 -16.39 -13.71
CA SER A 131 -11.18 -17.48 -14.37
C SER A 131 -11.27 -18.79 -13.59
N THR A 132 -10.74 -19.86 -14.17
CA THR A 132 -10.29 -21.03 -13.40
C THR A 132 -9.30 -20.60 -12.30
N ALA A 133 -9.29 -21.37 -11.21
CA ALA A 133 -8.43 -21.09 -10.06
C ALA A 133 -6.95 -21.30 -10.43
N ILE A 134 -6.13 -20.27 -10.19
CA ILE A 134 -4.67 -20.36 -10.24
C ILE A 134 -4.17 -21.23 -9.07
N ARG A 135 -4.81 -21.07 -7.91
CA ARG A 135 -4.59 -21.87 -6.71
C ARG A 135 -5.91 -22.01 -5.97
N ARG A 136 -6.22 -23.23 -5.54
CA ARG A 136 -7.45 -23.54 -4.79
C ARG A 136 -7.19 -23.61 -3.29
N GLU A 137 -8.24 -23.37 -2.52
CA GLU A 137 -8.27 -23.61 -1.06
C GLU A 137 -7.09 -22.95 -0.32
N VAL A 138 -6.81 -21.70 -0.66
CA VAL A 138 -5.61 -20.99 -0.19
C VAL A 138 -5.74 -20.69 1.30
N PRO A 139 -4.87 -21.24 2.17
CA PRO A 139 -4.98 -21.02 3.60
C PRO A 139 -4.62 -19.59 3.98
N LEU A 140 -5.42 -18.96 4.84
CA LEU A 140 -5.06 -17.74 5.55
C LEU A 140 -4.42 -18.11 6.89
N VAL A 141 -3.15 -17.75 7.10
CA VAL A 141 -2.35 -18.20 8.25
C VAL A 141 -1.84 -17.04 9.08
N LEU A 142 -1.72 -17.27 10.40
CA LEU A 142 -1.09 -16.31 11.29
C LEU A 142 0.41 -16.21 11.01
N VAL A 143 0.92 -14.98 11.01
CA VAL A 143 2.36 -14.68 10.90
C VAL A 143 2.77 -13.80 12.07
N SER A 144 3.82 -14.21 12.77
CA SER A 144 4.38 -13.49 13.91
C SER A 144 5.90 -13.37 13.78
N LYS A 145 6.55 -12.64 14.70
CA LYS A 145 8.00 -12.66 14.85
C LYS A 145 8.46 -13.87 15.66
N GLN A 146 9.61 -14.46 15.32
CA GLN A 146 10.28 -15.45 16.17
C GLN A 146 10.57 -14.87 17.55
N GLY A 147 10.40 -15.68 18.59
CA GLY A 147 10.50 -15.26 19.99
C GLY A 147 9.19 -14.72 20.57
N ASN A 148 8.22 -14.30 19.75
CA ASN A 148 6.89 -13.94 20.26
C ASN A 148 6.16 -15.19 20.79
N ARG A 149 5.17 -14.97 21.66
CA ARG A 149 4.30 -16.02 22.21
C ARG A 149 3.82 -16.96 21.11
N HIS A 150 3.90 -18.26 21.37
CA HIS A 150 3.32 -19.29 20.51
C HIS A 150 1.88 -19.55 20.96
N TYR A 151 0.96 -19.47 20.00
CA TYR A 151 -0.44 -19.80 20.20
C TYR A 151 -0.70 -21.21 19.66
N ARG A 152 -1.49 -21.98 20.40
CA ARG A 152 -1.87 -23.36 20.04
C ARG A 152 -3.20 -23.41 19.29
N SER A 153 -4.05 -22.41 19.50
CA SER A 153 -5.36 -22.30 18.86
C SER A 153 -5.74 -20.83 18.65
N LEU A 154 -6.73 -20.59 17.79
CA LEU A 154 -7.19 -19.22 17.46
C LEU A 154 -7.90 -18.55 18.66
N GLU A 155 -8.55 -19.32 19.54
CA GLU A 155 -9.21 -18.81 20.74
C GLU A 155 -8.24 -18.11 21.68
N GLN A 156 -6.96 -18.52 21.70
CA GLN A 156 -5.94 -17.86 22.51
C GLN A 156 -5.58 -16.45 22.00
N LEU A 157 -6.05 -16.06 20.81
CA LEU A 157 -5.96 -14.71 20.27
C LEU A 157 -7.13 -13.82 20.70
N ALA A 158 -8.12 -14.34 21.43
CA ALA A 158 -9.24 -13.54 21.94
C ALA A 158 -8.73 -12.28 22.69
N GLY A 159 -9.26 -11.11 22.32
CA GLY A 159 -8.85 -9.82 22.87
C GLY A 159 -7.47 -9.31 22.40
N ARG A 160 -6.81 -10.01 21.47
CA ARG A 160 -5.55 -9.58 20.85
C ARG A 160 -5.81 -8.92 19.50
N SER A 161 -4.89 -8.07 19.07
CA SER A 161 -4.93 -7.43 17.76
C SER A 161 -4.18 -8.21 16.69
N LEU A 162 -4.69 -8.13 15.45
CA LEU A 162 -4.02 -8.48 14.20
C LEU A 162 -3.90 -7.23 13.33
N SER A 163 -2.67 -6.88 12.94
CA SER A 163 -2.44 -5.74 12.05
C SER A 163 -2.64 -6.18 10.59
N LEU A 164 -3.60 -5.59 9.87
CA LEU A 164 -3.98 -6.01 8.51
C LEU A 164 -3.93 -4.85 7.50
N PRO A 165 -3.39 -5.06 6.29
CA PRO A 165 -3.49 -4.09 5.21
C PRO A 165 -4.93 -3.95 4.71
N ALA A 166 -5.25 -2.77 4.15
CA ALA A 166 -6.56 -2.50 3.56
C ALA A 166 -6.91 -3.55 2.49
N GLY A 167 -8.16 -4.01 2.51
CA GLY A 167 -8.65 -5.06 1.59
C GLY A 167 -8.15 -6.48 1.88
N SER A 168 -7.47 -6.73 3.01
CA SER A 168 -7.04 -8.08 3.39
C SER A 168 -8.22 -9.08 3.44
N ALA A 169 -8.03 -10.26 2.84
CA ALA A 169 -9.03 -11.33 2.84
C ALA A 169 -9.31 -11.85 4.27
N VAL A 170 -8.35 -11.68 5.18
CA VAL A 170 -8.43 -12.07 6.59
C VAL A 170 -9.58 -11.37 7.31
N GLY A 171 -9.94 -10.15 6.92
CA GLY A 171 -11.03 -9.42 7.58
C GLY A 171 -12.36 -10.16 7.56
N ASP A 172 -12.65 -10.90 6.49
CA ASP A 172 -13.89 -11.68 6.36
C ASP A 172 -13.82 -12.96 7.20
N ALA A 173 -12.68 -13.66 7.18
CA ALA A 173 -12.43 -14.82 8.02
C ALA A 173 -12.55 -14.49 9.53
N LEU A 174 -12.02 -13.35 9.95
CA LEU A 174 -12.11 -12.90 11.35
C LEU A 174 -13.53 -12.58 11.78
N ARG A 175 -14.42 -12.14 10.88
CA ARG A 175 -15.83 -11.96 11.25
C ARG A 175 -16.45 -13.28 11.67
N LEU A 176 -16.21 -14.35 10.93
CA LEU A 176 -16.73 -15.69 11.25
C LEU A 176 -16.09 -16.24 12.54
N ILE A 177 -14.77 -16.09 12.70
CA ILE A 177 -14.08 -16.50 13.93
C ILE A 177 -14.63 -15.73 15.15
N ASN A 178 -14.83 -14.42 15.03
CA ASN A 178 -15.34 -13.61 16.14
C ASN A 178 -16.79 -13.96 16.52
N GLN A 179 -17.61 -14.43 15.58
CA GLN A 179 -18.94 -14.99 15.90
C GLN A 179 -18.81 -16.24 16.79
N GLN A 180 -17.90 -17.16 16.44
CA GLN A 180 -17.62 -18.36 17.25
C GLN A 180 -17.04 -18.01 18.63
N LEU A 181 -16.20 -16.98 18.71
CA LEU A 181 -15.68 -16.49 20.01
C LEU A 181 -16.80 -15.91 20.88
N ALA A 182 -17.75 -15.18 20.28
CA ALA A 182 -18.87 -14.61 20.99
C ALA A 182 -19.80 -15.69 21.58
N GLU A 183 -20.06 -16.77 20.85
CA GLU A 183 -20.81 -17.94 21.36
C GLU A 183 -20.15 -18.55 22.61
N ARG A 184 -18.82 -18.46 22.68
CA ARG A 184 -18.01 -18.92 23.82
C ARG A 184 -17.78 -17.84 24.89
N LYS A 185 -18.42 -16.67 24.76
CA LYS A 185 -18.26 -15.50 25.65
C LYS A 185 -16.81 -14.99 25.75
N LEU A 186 -16.03 -15.18 24.69
CA LEU A 186 -14.66 -14.67 24.59
C LEU A 186 -14.64 -13.31 23.86
N PRO A 187 -13.70 -12.42 24.22
CA PRO A 187 -13.56 -11.15 23.51
C PRO A 187 -13.12 -11.37 22.06
N PRO A 188 -13.54 -10.50 21.12
CA PRO A 188 -13.16 -10.65 19.72
C PRO A 188 -11.66 -10.47 19.51
N ILE A 189 -11.13 -11.10 18.47
CA ILE A 189 -9.84 -10.72 17.90
C ILE A 189 -10.03 -9.37 17.21
N VAL A 190 -9.24 -8.38 17.64
CA VAL A 190 -9.34 -7.00 17.18
C VAL A 190 -8.56 -6.84 15.87
N VAL A 191 -9.16 -6.16 14.89
CA VAL A 191 -8.45 -5.78 13.67
C VAL A 191 -7.85 -4.40 13.83
N GLU A 192 -6.54 -4.31 13.66
CA GLU A 192 -5.82 -3.04 13.52
C GLU A 192 -5.59 -2.82 12.02
N TRP A 193 -6.44 -2.03 11.37
CA TRP A 193 -6.25 -1.65 9.97
C TRP A 193 -5.06 -0.71 9.87
N VAL A 194 -4.04 -1.10 9.11
CA VAL A 194 -2.83 -0.29 8.96
C VAL A 194 -3.02 0.82 7.92
N ASP A 195 -2.14 1.82 7.96
CA ASP A 195 -2.17 2.94 7.03
C ASP A 195 -2.15 2.48 5.55
N PRO A 196 -2.96 3.08 4.66
CA PRO A 196 -3.01 2.73 3.24
C PRO A 196 -1.71 2.87 2.45
N SER A 197 -0.67 3.50 3.00
CA SER A 197 0.68 3.50 2.42
C SER A 197 1.43 2.18 2.60
N LEU A 198 0.90 1.23 3.39
CA LEU A 198 1.51 -0.07 3.67
C LEU A 198 0.79 -1.19 2.92
N ALA A 199 1.53 -1.93 2.11
CA ALA A 199 1.06 -3.18 1.50
C ALA A 199 1.38 -4.38 2.40
N VAL A 200 0.95 -5.57 1.98
CA VAL A 200 1.15 -6.82 2.74
C VAL A 200 2.61 -7.05 3.12
N GLU A 201 3.53 -6.76 2.21
CA GLU A 201 4.96 -6.89 2.47
C GLU A 201 5.49 -5.89 3.49
N ASP A 202 4.95 -4.67 3.54
CA ASP A 202 5.34 -3.65 4.53
C ASP A 202 4.88 -4.04 5.93
N VAL A 203 3.67 -4.62 6.05
CA VAL A 203 3.17 -5.18 7.31
C VAL A 203 4.05 -6.34 7.77
N LEU A 204 4.42 -7.26 6.88
CA LEU A 204 5.33 -8.36 7.21
C LEU A 204 6.71 -7.86 7.64
N GLU A 205 7.25 -6.81 7.00
CA GLU A 205 8.49 -6.16 7.44
C GLU A 205 8.37 -5.60 8.87
N MET A 206 7.25 -4.93 9.17
CA MET A 206 6.99 -4.35 10.49
C MET A 206 6.73 -5.42 11.56
N VAL A 207 6.15 -6.56 11.21
CA VAL A 207 6.07 -7.74 12.09
C VAL A 207 7.45 -8.30 12.38
N GLN A 208 8.29 -8.51 11.36
CA GLN A 208 9.67 -8.95 11.54
C GLN A 208 10.49 -7.99 12.43
N ALA A 209 10.31 -6.68 12.25
CA ALA A 209 10.96 -5.67 13.09
C ALA A 209 10.48 -5.77 14.55
N GLY A 210 9.25 -6.23 14.78
CA GLY A 210 8.58 -6.25 16.08
C GLY A 210 7.85 -4.95 16.40
N ILE A 211 7.46 -4.20 15.36
CA ILE A 211 6.60 -3.01 15.48
C ILE A 211 5.14 -3.46 15.59
N PHE A 212 4.74 -4.39 14.71
CA PHE A 212 3.50 -5.13 14.86
C PHE A 212 3.79 -6.47 15.53
N GLU A 213 2.93 -6.90 16.45
CA GLU A 213 3.12 -8.18 17.12
C GLU A 213 2.86 -9.37 16.18
N ARG A 214 1.90 -9.20 15.27
CA ARG A 214 1.38 -10.25 14.41
C ARG A 214 0.50 -9.70 13.28
N THR A 215 0.41 -10.46 12.20
CA THR A 215 -0.52 -10.27 11.08
C THR A 215 -1.05 -11.63 10.66
N ALA A 216 -1.95 -11.67 9.67
CA ALA A 216 -2.31 -12.89 8.98
C ALA A 216 -2.42 -12.61 7.48
N VAL A 217 -1.97 -13.56 6.66
CA VAL A 217 -1.90 -13.45 5.20
C VAL A 217 -2.10 -14.82 4.56
N GLU A 218 -2.29 -14.85 3.24
CA GLU A 218 -2.29 -16.06 2.43
C GLU A 218 -0.96 -16.83 2.62
N LEU A 219 -1.02 -18.14 2.88
CA LEU A 219 0.15 -18.98 3.10
C LEU A 219 1.23 -18.85 2.00
N PRO A 220 0.89 -18.80 0.70
CA PRO A 220 1.89 -18.57 -0.35
C PRO A 220 2.68 -17.27 -0.20
N ILE A 221 2.02 -16.21 0.28
CA ILE A 221 2.66 -14.91 0.55
C ILE A 221 3.57 -15.04 1.77
N ALA A 222 3.08 -15.64 2.86
CA ALA A 222 3.87 -15.87 4.07
C ALA A 222 5.15 -16.66 3.78
N GLU A 223 5.04 -17.79 3.06
CA GLU A 223 6.17 -18.64 2.69
C GLU A 223 7.15 -17.93 1.76
N ARG A 224 6.65 -17.14 0.79
CA ARG A 224 7.50 -16.35 -0.10
C ARG A 224 8.36 -15.36 0.69
N TRP A 225 7.74 -14.59 1.58
CA TRP A 225 8.44 -13.55 2.33
C TRP A 225 9.36 -14.11 3.43
N ALA A 226 9.02 -15.26 4.02
CA ALA A 226 9.90 -15.96 4.96
C ALA A 226 11.28 -16.30 4.36
N LYS A 227 11.41 -16.47 3.03
CA LYS A 227 12.70 -16.71 2.34
C LYS A 227 13.70 -15.55 2.45
N VAL A 228 13.21 -14.34 2.74
CA VAL A 228 14.01 -13.11 2.80
C VAL A 228 13.85 -12.36 4.13
N MET A 229 12.95 -12.82 4.99
CA MET A 229 12.67 -12.27 6.31
C MET A 229 12.87 -13.35 7.39
N PRO A 230 14.12 -13.63 7.80
CA PRO A 230 14.45 -14.80 8.60
C PRO A 230 13.88 -14.78 10.01
N LYS A 231 13.40 -13.63 10.52
CA LYS A 231 12.76 -13.54 11.85
C LYS A 231 11.24 -13.72 11.79
N LEU A 232 10.64 -13.92 10.61
CA LEU A 232 9.24 -14.29 10.53
C LEU A 232 9.03 -15.74 10.98
N ARG A 233 7.93 -15.97 11.68
CA ARG A 233 7.38 -17.29 12.00
C ARG A 233 6.02 -17.40 11.33
N VAL A 234 5.87 -18.43 10.50
CA VAL A 234 4.60 -18.75 9.85
C VAL A 234 3.94 -19.87 10.63
N ASP A 235 2.86 -19.55 11.34
CA ASP A 235 2.14 -20.50 12.20
C ASP A 235 1.13 -21.30 11.35
N LYS A 236 1.63 -22.24 10.54
CA LYS A 236 0.84 -23.01 9.55
C LYS A 236 -0.32 -23.82 10.14
N HIS A 237 -0.29 -24.11 11.44
CA HIS A 237 -1.36 -24.77 12.18
C HIS A 237 -2.49 -23.82 12.57
N LEU A 238 -2.25 -22.51 12.65
CA LEU A 238 -3.25 -21.50 12.97
C LEU A 238 -3.85 -20.97 11.67
N VAL A 239 -4.80 -21.72 11.12
CA VAL A 239 -5.46 -21.37 9.88
C VAL A 239 -6.81 -20.70 10.14
N LEU A 240 -6.96 -19.48 9.65
CA LEU A 240 -8.15 -18.65 9.85
C LEU A 240 -9.27 -19.01 8.85
N ALA A 241 -8.90 -19.39 7.62
CA ALA A 241 -9.83 -19.86 6.58
C ALA A 241 -9.07 -20.66 5.50
N ARG A 242 -9.79 -21.48 4.72
CA ARG A 242 -9.26 -22.30 3.60
C ARG A 242 -10.21 -22.42 2.40
N ASP A 243 -11.21 -21.57 2.31
CA ASP A 243 -12.29 -21.62 1.33
C ASP A 243 -12.08 -20.72 0.10
N GLY A 244 -11.00 -19.92 0.10
CA GLY A 244 -10.70 -18.98 -0.98
C GLY A 244 -9.86 -19.55 -2.12
N ASP A 245 -10.25 -19.24 -3.36
CA ASP A 245 -9.45 -19.51 -4.56
C ASP A 245 -8.78 -18.24 -5.09
N MET A 246 -7.51 -18.31 -5.47
CA MET A 246 -6.83 -17.25 -6.21
C MET A 246 -7.24 -17.31 -7.69
N LYS A 247 -7.90 -16.25 -8.18
CA LYS A 247 -8.46 -16.15 -9.53
C LYS A 247 -8.14 -14.79 -10.17
N TRP A 248 -8.27 -14.71 -11.49
CA TRP A 248 -8.39 -13.44 -12.21
C TRP A 248 -9.86 -13.12 -12.45
N PHE A 249 -10.19 -11.84 -12.55
CA PHE A 249 -11.56 -11.38 -12.70
C PHE A 249 -11.73 -10.46 -13.91
N MET A 250 -12.85 -10.57 -14.60
CA MET A 250 -13.21 -9.78 -15.77
C MET A 250 -14.70 -9.44 -15.70
N ARG A 251 -15.18 -8.53 -16.54
CA ARG A 251 -16.62 -8.28 -16.63
C ARG A 251 -17.33 -9.48 -17.28
N PRO A 252 -18.58 -9.80 -16.91
CA PRO A 252 -19.29 -11.00 -17.40
C PRO A 252 -19.46 -11.07 -18.93
N ASP A 253 -19.56 -9.92 -19.58
CA ASP A 253 -19.66 -9.71 -21.02
C ASP A 253 -18.31 -9.82 -21.77
N ALA A 254 -17.27 -10.38 -21.14
CA ALA A 254 -15.98 -10.70 -21.76
C ALA A 254 -15.67 -12.23 -21.81
N PRO A 255 -16.55 -13.07 -22.40
CA PRO A 255 -16.38 -14.52 -22.40
C PRO A 255 -15.15 -15.01 -23.19
N MET A 256 -14.76 -14.34 -24.29
CA MET A 256 -13.58 -14.76 -25.07
C MET A 256 -12.28 -14.49 -24.33
N LEU A 257 -12.20 -13.39 -23.58
CA LEU A 257 -11.09 -13.08 -22.70
C LEU A 257 -10.97 -14.13 -21.60
N ARG A 258 -12.07 -14.46 -20.93
CA ARG A 258 -12.12 -15.53 -19.92
C ARG A 258 -11.64 -16.87 -20.50
N ALA A 259 -12.20 -17.30 -21.62
CA ALA A 259 -11.81 -18.55 -22.27
C ALA A 259 -10.33 -18.58 -22.71
N SER A 260 -9.76 -17.43 -23.07
CA SER A 260 -8.32 -17.32 -23.35
C SER A 260 -7.47 -17.43 -22.09
N ILE A 261 -7.91 -16.86 -20.97
CA ILE A 261 -7.23 -16.95 -19.67
C ILE A 261 -7.28 -18.38 -19.15
N ASP A 262 -8.43 -19.05 -19.23
CA ASP A 262 -8.60 -20.42 -18.74
C ASP A 262 -7.68 -21.40 -19.51
N ARG A 263 -7.57 -21.24 -20.84
CA ARG A 263 -6.62 -22.01 -21.68
C ARG A 263 -5.15 -21.67 -21.39
N PHE A 264 -4.86 -20.43 -21.01
CA PHE A 264 -3.52 -20.08 -20.56
C PHE A 264 -3.20 -20.79 -19.25
N PHE A 265 -4.08 -20.74 -18.25
CA PHE A 265 -3.88 -21.39 -16.96
C PHE A 265 -3.83 -22.92 -17.04
N SER A 266 -4.48 -23.56 -18.02
CA SER A 266 -4.37 -25.01 -18.21
C SER A 266 -2.99 -25.47 -18.66
N SER A 267 -2.15 -24.57 -19.20
CA SER A 267 -0.80 -24.87 -19.69
C SER A 267 0.31 -24.10 -18.97
N TYR A 268 -0.05 -23.07 -18.17
CA TYR A 268 0.91 -22.23 -17.48
C TYR A 268 1.47 -22.95 -16.24
N GLN A 269 2.79 -23.02 -16.17
CA GLN A 269 3.52 -23.43 -14.98
C GLN A 269 4.41 -22.29 -14.52
N SER A 270 4.38 -22.00 -13.22
CA SER A 270 5.26 -20.99 -12.64
C SER A 270 6.71 -21.49 -12.72
N PRO A 271 7.67 -20.70 -13.26
CA PRO A 271 9.07 -21.11 -13.29
C PRO A 271 9.60 -21.42 -11.90
N ALA A 272 10.43 -22.47 -11.76
CA ALA A 272 11.01 -22.87 -10.48
C ALA A 272 11.86 -21.74 -9.84
N ASP A 273 12.47 -20.90 -10.68
CA ASP A 273 13.34 -19.79 -10.32
C ASP A 273 12.62 -18.42 -10.29
N GLN A 274 11.28 -18.39 -10.33
CA GLN A 274 10.50 -17.13 -10.32
C GLN A 274 10.84 -16.19 -9.14
N ASP A 275 11.41 -16.73 -8.05
CA ASP A 275 11.79 -15.96 -6.86
C ASP A 275 13.25 -15.52 -6.86
N ALA A 276 14.05 -15.87 -7.85
CA ALA A 276 15.49 -15.60 -7.85
C ALA A 276 15.77 -14.08 -7.82
N ALA A 277 15.11 -13.31 -8.68
CA ALA A 277 15.23 -11.85 -8.70
C ALA A 277 14.72 -11.23 -7.41
N PHE A 278 13.54 -11.67 -6.94
CA PHE A 278 12.95 -11.26 -5.67
C PHE A 278 13.92 -11.47 -4.50
N GLN A 279 14.47 -12.69 -4.33
CA GLN A 279 15.40 -13.00 -3.24
C GLN A 279 16.68 -12.18 -3.33
N ARG A 280 17.26 -12.04 -4.53
CA ARG A 280 18.49 -11.26 -4.74
C ARG A 280 18.30 -9.78 -4.36
N VAL A 281 17.17 -9.19 -4.77
CA VAL A 281 16.84 -7.80 -4.44
C VAL A 281 16.62 -7.64 -2.94
N TYR A 282 15.78 -8.47 -2.34
CA TYR A 282 15.29 -8.24 -0.98
C TYR A 282 16.22 -8.69 0.15
N ARG A 283 17.05 -9.72 -0.06
CA ARG A 283 18.02 -10.18 0.96
C ARG A 283 18.95 -9.07 1.47
N ARG A 284 19.23 -8.06 0.64
CA ARG A 284 20.13 -6.94 0.97
C ARG A 284 19.42 -5.73 1.58
N LEU A 285 18.09 -5.69 1.53
CA LEU A 285 17.30 -4.50 1.84
C LEU A 285 16.59 -4.57 3.18
N TYR A 286 16.35 -5.77 3.72
CA TYR A 286 15.60 -5.92 4.97
C TYR A 286 16.42 -5.66 6.22
N LYS A 287 16.51 -4.37 6.57
CA LYS A 287 17.10 -3.85 7.81
C LYS A 287 16.16 -2.85 8.50
N VAL A 288 14.86 -3.09 8.46
CA VAL A 288 13.92 -2.32 9.30
C VAL A 288 14.12 -2.80 10.74
N HIS A 289 14.56 -1.89 11.60
CA HIS A 289 14.70 -2.13 13.04
C HIS A 289 13.53 -1.46 13.76
N SER A 290 13.07 -2.02 14.88
CA SER A 290 12.03 -1.36 15.64
C SER A 290 12.60 -0.05 16.24
N PRO A 291 11.98 1.11 15.96
CA PRO A 291 12.39 2.38 16.57
C PRO A 291 11.87 2.55 18.01
N LEU A 292 11.12 1.56 18.50
CA LEU A 292 10.40 1.58 19.77
C LEU A 292 11.11 0.77 20.87
N GLY A 293 12.30 0.24 20.58
CA GLY A 293 13.14 -0.44 21.56
C GLY A 293 13.56 0.48 22.71
N ARG A 294 13.87 -0.10 23.88
CA ARG A 294 14.25 0.67 25.08
C ARG A 294 15.41 1.64 24.81
N THR A 295 16.45 1.16 24.13
CA THR A 295 17.64 1.98 23.78
C THR A 295 17.27 3.10 22.81
N GLU A 296 16.45 2.79 21.81
CA GLU A 296 16.00 3.75 20.81
C GLU A 296 15.11 4.84 21.42
N ARG A 297 14.19 4.49 22.34
CA ARG A 297 13.38 5.45 23.09
C ARG A 297 14.24 6.39 23.93
N GLN A 298 15.23 5.87 24.66
CA GLN A 298 16.17 6.69 25.43
C GLN A 298 16.98 7.66 24.53
N ARG A 299 17.34 7.24 23.32
CA ARG A 299 17.98 8.14 22.36
C ARG A 299 17.01 9.21 21.86
N LEU A 300 15.77 8.82 21.58
CA LEU A 300 14.72 9.73 21.11
C LEU A 300 14.45 10.82 22.15
N GLU A 301 14.29 10.46 23.42
CA GLU A 301 14.08 11.40 24.52
C GLU A 301 15.15 12.50 24.58
N LYS A 302 16.42 12.15 24.31
CA LYS A 302 17.55 13.10 24.33
C LYS A 302 17.50 14.12 23.19
N VAL A 303 16.96 13.75 22.03
CA VAL A 303 16.92 14.62 20.84
C VAL A 303 15.54 15.25 20.60
N ARG A 304 14.50 14.76 21.28
CA ARG A 304 13.11 15.17 21.13
C ARG A 304 12.92 16.70 21.22
N PRO A 305 13.46 17.43 22.21
CA PRO A 305 13.19 18.87 22.32
C PRO A 305 13.63 19.65 21.08
N VAL A 306 14.80 19.34 20.53
CA VAL A 306 15.34 20.01 19.34
C VAL A 306 14.55 19.63 18.08
N LEU A 307 14.13 18.36 17.97
CA LEU A 307 13.25 17.93 16.87
C LEU A 307 11.89 18.63 16.92
N GLN A 308 11.27 18.73 18.09
CA GLN A 308 9.99 19.41 18.27
C GLN A 308 10.08 20.89 17.92
N GLN A 309 11.06 21.61 18.49
CA GLN A 309 11.27 23.03 18.23
C GLN A 309 11.38 23.33 16.74
N HIS A 310 12.22 22.60 16.01
CA HIS A 310 12.44 22.86 14.58
C HIS A 310 11.33 22.31 13.68
N ALA A 311 10.62 21.26 14.10
CA ALA A 311 9.43 20.80 13.39
C ALA A 311 8.33 21.86 13.45
N GLU A 312 8.05 22.40 14.64
CA GLU A 312 7.05 23.45 14.87
C GLU A 312 7.37 24.71 14.05
N GLN A 313 8.62 25.19 14.09
CA GLN A 313 9.08 26.35 13.31
C GLN A 313 8.87 26.21 11.79
N GLN A 314 8.79 24.99 11.27
CA GLN A 314 8.64 24.69 9.85
C GLN A 314 7.26 24.12 9.49
N GLY A 315 6.34 24.00 10.45
CA GLY A 315 5.01 23.43 10.24
C GLY A 315 5.05 21.94 9.86
N PHE A 316 5.93 21.19 10.52
CA PHE A 316 6.03 19.74 10.40
C PHE A 316 5.57 19.04 11.68
N ASP A 317 5.05 17.83 11.52
CA ASP A 317 4.92 16.90 12.63
C ASP A 317 6.32 16.42 13.06
N TRP A 318 6.66 16.60 14.34
CA TRP A 318 7.99 16.27 14.85
C TRP A 318 8.31 14.77 14.75
N LEU A 319 7.29 13.89 14.76
CA LEU A 319 7.48 12.46 14.54
C LEU A 319 8.05 12.15 13.16
N MET A 320 7.81 13.02 12.17
CA MET A 320 8.43 12.89 10.85
C MET A 320 9.93 13.18 10.91
N LEU A 321 10.35 14.21 11.66
CA LEU A 321 11.77 14.47 11.89
C LEU A 321 12.43 13.35 12.72
N ALA A 322 11.73 12.81 13.72
CA ALA A 322 12.20 11.66 14.49
C ALA A 322 12.40 10.41 13.61
N ALA A 323 11.43 10.10 12.74
CA ALA A 323 11.51 8.99 11.81
C ALA A 323 12.68 9.14 10.82
N LEU A 324 12.88 10.35 10.31
CA LEU A 324 14.01 10.69 9.45
C LEU A 324 15.34 10.56 10.21
N ALA A 325 15.46 11.13 11.40
CA ALA A 325 16.63 11.02 12.26
C ALA A 325 17.01 9.56 12.58
N PHE A 326 16.00 8.72 12.86
CA PHE A 326 16.21 7.30 13.08
C PHE A 326 16.72 6.60 11.82
N LYS A 327 16.15 6.91 10.65
CA LYS A 327 16.62 6.37 9.38
C LYS A 327 18.06 6.79 9.05
N GLU A 328 18.43 8.03 9.34
CA GLU A 328 19.71 8.62 8.97
C GLU A 328 20.85 8.20 9.91
N SER A 329 20.61 8.24 11.22
CA SER A 329 21.68 8.04 12.21
C SER A 329 21.33 7.07 13.34
N THR A 330 20.14 6.46 13.32
CA THR A 330 19.60 5.70 14.47
C THR A 330 19.59 6.57 15.73
N LEU A 331 19.20 7.85 15.56
CA LEU A 331 19.12 8.87 16.60
C LEU A 331 20.47 9.17 17.26
N ASN A 332 21.57 9.19 16.48
CA ASN A 332 22.92 9.47 16.97
C ASN A 332 23.40 10.85 16.49
N PRO A 333 23.45 11.87 17.36
CA PRO A 333 23.93 13.20 17.01
C PRO A 333 25.41 13.26 16.58
N SER A 334 26.20 12.25 16.90
CA SER A 334 27.63 12.18 16.57
C SER A 334 27.91 11.35 15.31
N ALA A 335 26.87 10.91 14.58
CA ALA A 335 27.03 10.09 13.39
C ALA A 335 27.79 10.82 12.28
N ARG A 336 28.66 10.09 11.58
CA ARG A 336 29.38 10.56 10.39
C ARG A 336 29.03 9.68 9.21
N GLY A 337 28.49 10.28 8.17
CA GLY A 337 28.06 9.61 6.95
C GLY A 337 29.07 9.72 5.82
N ALA A 338 28.72 9.11 4.70
CA ALA A 338 29.47 9.26 3.46
C ALA A 338 29.35 10.70 2.92
N SER A 339 30.32 11.10 2.08
CA SER A 339 30.27 12.38 1.35
C SER A 339 30.12 13.63 2.25
N GLY A 340 30.59 13.55 3.49
CA GLY A 340 30.56 14.67 4.44
C GLY A 340 29.20 14.93 5.09
N ALA A 341 28.23 14.02 4.97
CA ALA A 341 27.00 14.05 5.77
C ALA A 341 27.32 13.92 7.27
N THR A 342 26.72 14.74 8.12
CA THR A 342 27.03 14.74 9.57
C THR A 342 25.78 14.77 10.44
N GLY A 343 25.94 14.28 11.66
CA GLY A 343 25.03 14.49 12.77
C GLY A 343 23.72 13.70 12.72
N LEU A 344 22.76 14.12 13.53
CA LEU A 344 21.49 13.42 13.73
C LEU A 344 20.72 13.17 12.43
N MET A 345 20.71 14.17 11.55
CA MET A 345 19.90 14.19 10.32
C MET A 345 20.71 13.90 9.05
N GLN A 346 22.01 13.65 9.19
CA GLN A 346 22.94 13.37 8.07
C GLN A 346 22.88 14.41 6.94
N ILE A 347 22.71 15.69 7.29
CA ILE A 347 22.74 16.77 6.30
C ILE A 347 24.17 17.08 5.84
N THR A 348 24.32 17.43 4.56
CA THR A 348 25.62 17.82 3.98
C THR A 348 25.86 19.34 4.12
N PRO A 349 27.13 19.80 4.14
CA PRO A 349 27.46 21.22 4.17
C PRO A 349 26.88 22.01 2.98
N ALA A 350 26.77 21.38 1.79
CA ALA A 350 26.18 22.02 0.62
C ALA A 350 24.67 22.28 0.83
N ALA A 351 23.94 21.29 1.33
CA ALA A 351 22.51 21.44 1.65
C ALA A 351 22.28 22.46 2.77
N ALA A 352 23.08 22.42 3.83
CA ALA A 352 22.99 23.38 4.93
C ALA A 352 23.20 24.84 4.48
N ARG A 353 24.22 25.08 3.64
CA ARG A 353 24.46 26.41 3.05
C ARG A 353 23.31 26.90 2.17
N SER A 354 22.65 25.99 1.45
CA SER A 354 21.49 26.36 0.61
C SER A 354 20.31 26.95 1.40
N VAL A 355 20.26 26.72 2.72
CA VAL A 355 19.25 27.26 3.64
C VAL A 355 19.82 28.20 4.70
N GLY A 356 21.04 28.70 4.47
CA GLY A 356 21.65 29.74 5.30
C GLY A 356 22.11 29.26 6.68
N VAL A 357 22.40 27.96 6.86
CA VAL A 357 22.95 27.44 8.12
C VAL A 357 24.42 27.06 7.91
N SER A 358 25.32 27.71 8.65
CA SER A 358 26.78 27.56 8.51
C SER A 358 27.37 26.49 9.42
N ASN A 359 26.85 26.32 10.65
CA ASN A 359 27.34 25.33 11.61
C ASN A 359 26.35 24.18 11.80
N ILE A 360 26.67 23.01 11.26
CA ILE A 360 25.88 21.76 11.39
C ILE A 360 26.59 20.69 12.24
N GLN A 361 27.66 21.06 12.96
CA GLN A 361 28.42 20.13 13.81
C GLN A 361 27.79 19.94 15.18
N ASN A 362 26.98 20.89 15.64
CA ASN A 362 26.17 20.75 16.85
C ASN A 362 24.76 20.25 16.51
N LEU A 363 24.05 19.71 17.53
CA LEU A 363 22.73 19.12 17.38
C LEU A 363 21.69 20.12 16.84
N ASP A 364 21.61 21.32 17.41
CA ASP A 364 20.64 22.36 17.04
C ASP A 364 20.78 22.76 15.58
N GLY A 365 21.97 23.20 15.16
CA GLY A 365 22.25 23.60 13.79
C GLY A 365 22.06 22.47 12.77
N ASN A 366 22.35 21.22 13.15
CA ASN A 366 22.10 20.05 12.29
C ASN A 366 20.61 19.84 12.00
N VAL A 367 19.76 19.91 13.03
CA VAL A 367 18.31 19.75 12.91
C VAL A 367 17.68 20.99 12.27
N GLN A 368 18.14 22.19 12.61
CA GLN A 368 17.73 23.44 12.00
C GLN A 368 17.97 23.45 10.49
N ALA A 369 19.17 23.07 10.04
CA ALA A 369 19.50 23.00 8.62
C ALA A 369 18.59 22.01 7.90
N SER A 370 18.38 20.83 8.50
CA SER A 370 17.61 19.74 7.87
C SER A 370 16.13 20.08 7.76
N SER A 371 15.54 20.62 8.82
CA SER A 371 14.14 21.08 8.83
C SER A 371 13.91 22.21 7.82
N LYS A 372 14.78 23.21 7.76
CA LYS A 372 14.72 24.27 6.75
C LYS A 372 14.88 23.72 5.33
N TYR A 373 15.75 22.74 5.12
CA TYR A 373 15.96 22.13 3.80
C TYR A 373 14.74 21.32 3.36
N LEU A 374 14.12 20.53 4.25
CA LEU A 374 12.84 19.86 3.99
C LEU A 374 11.73 20.86 3.66
N ALA A 375 11.63 21.95 4.43
CA ALA A 375 10.65 23.03 4.19
C ALA A 375 10.88 23.72 2.84
N MET A 376 12.13 23.97 2.47
CA MET A 376 12.49 24.49 1.15
C MET A 376 12.05 23.55 0.03
N ILE A 377 12.30 22.24 0.16
CA ILE A 377 11.85 21.24 -0.82
C ILE A 377 10.32 21.25 -0.93
N ARG A 378 9.60 21.22 0.21
CA ARG A 378 8.13 21.28 0.26
C ARG A 378 7.61 22.51 -0.47
N ARG A 379 8.12 23.70 -0.13
CA ARG A 379 7.67 24.99 -0.66
C ARG A 379 7.96 25.15 -2.15
N ASN A 380 9.13 24.72 -2.61
CA ASN A 380 9.58 24.99 -3.98
C ASN A 380 9.09 23.93 -4.98
N PHE A 381 8.86 22.68 -4.54
CA PHE A 381 8.58 21.56 -5.44
C PHE A 381 7.24 20.85 -5.18
N PHE A 382 6.72 20.91 -3.96
CA PHE A 382 5.56 20.10 -3.54
C PHE A 382 4.50 20.93 -2.79
N ASN A 383 4.32 22.20 -3.18
CA ASN A 383 3.37 23.14 -2.58
C ASN A 383 1.93 22.99 -3.08
N SER A 384 1.68 22.12 -4.06
CA SER A 384 0.36 21.98 -4.67
C SER A 384 -0.69 21.53 -3.63
N PRO A 385 -1.88 22.15 -3.64
CA PRO A 385 -2.99 21.71 -2.78
C PRO A 385 -3.56 20.35 -3.18
N GLN A 386 -3.25 19.85 -4.39
CA GLN A 386 -3.66 18.51 -4.85
C GLN A 386 -2.90 17.37 -4.17
N LEU A 387 -1.78 17.67 -3.49
CA LEU A 387 -1.04 16.70 -2.71
C LEU A 387 -1.62 16.66 -1.30
N ASN A 388 -2.15 15.51 -0.87
CA ASN A 388 -2.40 15.31 0.55
C ASN A 388 -1.06 15.25 1.31
N GLU A 389 -1.08 15.50 2.62
CA GLU A 389 0.14 15.68 3.41
C GLU A 389 1.03 14.43 3.43
N ARG A 390 0.45 13.23 3.50
CA ARG A 390 1.21 11.97 3.49
C ARG A 390 2.00 11.80 2.20
N GLU A 391 1.35 11.95 1.05
CA GLU A 391 2.04 11.86 -0.25
C GLU A 391 3.04 13.00 -0.43
N ARG A 392 2.69 14.21 0.02
CA ARG A 392 3.58 15.37 0.00
C ARG A 392 4.87 15.07 0.78
N MET A 393 4.78 14.51 1.97
CA MET A 393 5.96 14.19 2.78
C MET A 393 6.79 13.07 2.17
N ALA A 394 6.15 12.05 1.58
CA ALA A 394 6.89 11.02 0.85
C ALA A 394 7.69 11.62 -0.33
N PHE A 395 7.13 12.57 -1.08
CA PHE A 395 7.86 13.29 -2.12
C PHE A 395 8.98 14.19 -1.58
N VAL A 396 8.75 14.88 -0.46
CA VAL A 396 9.78 15.70 0.20
C VAL A 396 10.95 14.83 0.67
N LEU A 397 10.69 13.68 1.28
CA LEU A 397 11.70 12.71 1.71
C LEU A 397 12.46 12.12 0.53
N ALA A 398 11.77 11.79 -0.57
CA ALA A 398 12.43 11.40 -1.81
C ALA A 398 13.35 12.52 -2.32
N GLY A 399 12.87 13.77 -2.30
CA GLY A 399 13.65 14.95 -2.70
C GLY A 399 14.88 15.18 -1.82
N TYR A 400 14.75 14.95 -0.52
CA TYR A 400 15.86 15.02 0.44
C TYR A 400 16.95 14.00 0.11
N ASN A 401 16.56 12.77 -0.25
CA ASN A 401 17.48 11.67 -0.54
C ASN A 401 18.13 11.74 -1.93
N LEU A 402 17.38 12.08 -2.98
CA LEU A 402 17.85 11.94 -4.38
C LEU A 402 17.91 13.25 -5.17
N GLY A 403 17.43 14.35 -4.59
CA GLY A 403 17.26 15.66 -5.22
C GLY A 403 15.84 15.86 -5.78
N PRO A 404 15.20 17.01 -5.52
CA PRO A 404 13.79 17.23 -5.85
C PRO A 404 13.50 17.33 -7.36
N GLN A 405 14.44 17.81 -8.18
CA GLN A 405 14.27 17.86 -9.64
C GLN A 405 14.08 16.46 -10.23
N ARG A 406 14.86 15.48 -9.75
CA ARG A 406 14.75 14.11 -10.23
C ARG A 406 13.43 13.47 -9.76
N VAL A 407 12.90 13.84 -8.59
CA VAL A 407 11.54 13.45 -8.18
C VAL A 407 10.48 14.03 -9.13
N GLN A 408 10.62 15.28 -9.58
CA GLN A 408 9.71 15.85 -10.58
C GLN A 408 9.75 15.07 -11.90
N SER A 409 10.93 14.64 -12.35
CA SER A 409 11.06 13.77 -13.53
C SER A 409 10.33 12.43 -13.35
N LEU A 410 10.42 11.82 -12.17
CA LEU A 410 9.69 10.58 -11.85
C LEU A 410 8.17 10.81 -11.87
N ARG A 411 7.67 11.94 -11.37
CA ARG A 411 6.24 12.31 -11.44
C ARG A 411 5.78 12.52 -12.88
N ALA A 412 6.59 13.20 -13.69
CA ALA A 412 6.30 13.41 -15.11
C ALA A 412 6.23 12.08 -15.87
N GLU A 413 7.15 11.15 -15.58
CA GLU A 413 7.12 9.80 -16.12
C GLU A 413 5.90 9.00 -15.64
N ALA A 414 5.54 9.09 -14.37
CA ALA A 414 4.36 8.44 -13.84
C ALA A 414 3.10 8.89 -14.60
N ARG A 415 2.97 10.20 -14.84
CA ARG A 415 1.87 10.75 -15.66
C ARG A 415 1.88 10.18 -17.09
N ARG A 416 3.04 10.13 -17.75
CA ARG A 416 3.18 9.54 -19.10
C ARG A 416 2.74 8.08 -19.16
N ARG A 417 2.95 7.32 -18.07
CA ARG A 417 2.52 5.93 -17.92
C ARG A 417 1.07 5.75 -17.48
N GLY A 418 0.32 6.85 -17.32
CA GLY A 418 -1.07 6.81 -16.82
C GLY A 418 -1.20 6.47 -15.35
N LEU A 419 -0.13 6.63 -14.56
CA LEU A 419 -0.14 6.51 -13.11
C LEU A 419 -0.50 7.85 -12.46
N ASN A 420 -0.84 7.82 -11.17
CA ASN A 420 -1.11 9.04 -10.42
C ASN A 420 0.20 9.76 -10.05
N PRO A 421 0.52 10.93 -10.64
CA PRO A 421 1.76 11.66 -10.35
C PRO A 421 1.72 12.41 -9.01
N ASN A 422 0.57 12.43 -8.34
CA ASN A 422 0.36 13.09 -7.05
C ASN A 422 0.32 12.08 -5.88
N GLN A 423 0.61 10.81 -6.15
CA GLN A 423 0.73 9.76 -5.15
C GLN A 423 2.13 9.14 -5.26
N TRP A 424 2.88 9.11 -4.18
CA TRP A 424 4.17 8.45 -4.11
C TRP A 424 3.98 6.94 -4.01
N PHE A 425 3.29 6.49 -2.96
CA PHE A 425 3.15 5.08 -2.62
C PHE A 425 2.41 4.32 -3.73
N PHE A 426 2.99 3.21 -4.17
CA PHE A 426 2.55 2.31 -5.23
C PHE A 426 2.41 2.91 -6.64
N GLN A 427 2.60 4.22 -6.78
CA GLN A 427 2.43 4.96 -8.04
C GLN A 427 3.77 5.48 -8.53
N VAL A 428 4.22 6.66 -8.07
CA VAL A 428 5.51 7.23 -8.50
C VAL A 428 6.70 6.40 -8.00
N GLU A 429 6.62 5.79 -6.82
CA GLU A 429 7.69 4.92 -6.30
C GLU A 429 7.96 3.72 -7.24
N ARG A 430 6.93 3.28 -7.98
CA ARG A 430 7.06 2.16 -8.91
C ARG A 430 7.96 2.53 -10.10
N VAL A 431 7.79 3.75 -10.61
CA VAL A 431 8.69 4.32 -11.63
C VAL A 431 10.10 4.46 -11.08
N ALA A 432 10.24 4.94 -9.84
CA ALA A 432 11.53 5.08 -9.18
C ALA A 432 12.24 3.72 -9.04
N MET A 433 11.51 2.68 -8.61
CA MET A 433 12.01 1.31 -8.47
C MET A 433 12.47 0.73 -9.80
N GLU A 434 11.69 0.94 -10.86
CA GLU A 434 11.98 0.43 -12.20
C GLU A 434 13.20 1.12 -12.83
N GLN A 435 13.37 2.44 -12.65
CA GLN A 435 14.46 3.19 -13.28
C GLN A 435 15.74 3.24 -12.43
N MET A 436 15.59 3.41 -11.12
CA MET A 436 16.70 3.69 -10.20
C MET A 436 17.04 2.50 -9.30
N GLY A 437 16.13 1.53 -9.18
CA GLY A 437 16.23 0.42 -8.23
C GLY A 437 15.64 0.76 -6.85
N MET A 438 15.83 -0.17 -5.91
CA MET A 438 15.16 -0.11 -4.59
C MET A 438 15.68 0.94 -3.62
N GLY A 439 16.83 1.59 -3.89
CA GLY A 439 17.50 2.47 -2.91
C GLY A 439 16.58 3.56 -2.36
N VAL A 440 16.11 4.45 -3.23
CA VAL A 440 15.17 5.53 -2.85
C VAL A 440 13.87 5.00 -2.25
N VAL A 441 13.28 3.96 -2.85
CA VAL A 441 11.99 3.42 -2.42
C VAL A 441 12.10 2.85 -1.02
N SER A 442 13.17 2.08 -0.76
CA SER A 442 13.46 1.55 0.58
C SER A 442 13.73 2.64 1.61
N TYR A 443 14.30 3.78 1.19
CA TYR A 443 14.54 4.92 2.06
C TYR A 443 13.22 5.56 2.50
N VAL A 444 12.37 5.95 1.56
CA VAL A 444 11.07 6.58 1.87
C VAL A 444 10.17 5.61 2.64
N ASN A 445 10.11 4.34 2.24
CA ASN A 445 9.29 3.34 2.92
C ASN A 445 9.79 3.04 4.34
N ALA A 446 11.10 3.09 4.60
CA ALA A 446 11.63 2.94 5.95
C ALA A 446 11.23 4.14 6.84
N VAL A 447 11.40 5.38 6.36
CA VAL A 447 10.99 6.58 7.11
C VAL A 447 9.48 6.53 7.40
N ASN A 448 8.66 6.19 6.41
CA ASN A 448 7.21 6.05 6.59
C ASN A 448 6.86 5.01 7.65
N LYS A 449 7.50 3.83 7.63
CA LYS A 449 7.29 2.80 8.67
C LYS A 449 7.68 3.26 10.06
N TYR A 450 8.77 4.01 10.20
CA TYR A 450 9.19 4.56 11.48
C TYR A 450 8.24 5.65 11.97
N TYR A 451 7.77 6.52 11.08
CA TYR A 451 6.74 7.51 11.39
C TYR A 451 5.48 6.82 11.93
N LEU A 452 4.96 5.83 11.21
CA LEU A 452 3.78 5.07 11.63
C LEU A 452 4.03 4.30 12.94
N ALA A 453 5.24 3.78 13.15
CA ALA A 453 5.59 3.13 14.41
C ALA A 453 5.53 4.11 15.59
N TYR A 454 6.07 5.32 15.42
CA TYR A 454 6.00 6.36 16.45
C TYR A 454 4.58 6.89 16.66
N ASP A 455 3.84 7.14 15.58
CA ASP A 455 2.49 7.71 15.64
C ASP A 455 1.52 6.77 16.39
N ARG A 456 1.67 5.45 16.19
CA ARG A 456 0.95 4.42 16.97
C ARG A 456 1.19 4.51 18.48
N GLU A 457 2.33 5.03 18.91
CA GLU A 457 2.69 5.23 20.32
C GLU A 457 2.74 6.71 20.69
N ARG A 458 2.15 7.62 19.91
CA ARG A 458 2.27 9.08 20.09
C ARG A 458 1.99 9.50 21.53
N TYR A 459 0.91 8.99 22.13
CA TYR A 459 0.53 9.27 23.51
C TYR A 459 1.62 8.95 24.54
N LEU A 460 2.46 7.94 24.28
CA LEU A 460 3.58 7.59 25.16
C LEU A 460 4.84 8.43 24.89
N LEU A 461 4.93 9.04 23.70
CA LEU A 461 6.08 9.84 23.26
C LEU A 461 5.91 11.34 23.55
N GLU A 462 4.66 11.78 23.67
CA GLU A 462 4.22 13.14 24.00
C GLU A 462 3.50 13.16 25.38
N PRO A 463 4.21 12.86 26.48
CA PRO A 463 3.62 12.85 27.83
C PRO A 463 3.32 14.24 28.38
#